data_AF-A0A814AMC4-F1
#
_entry.id   AF-A0A814AMC4-F1
#
_cell.length_a   1.000
_cell.length_b   1.000
_cell.length_c   1.000
_cell.angle_alpha   90.00
_cell.angle_beta   90.00
_cell.angle_gamma   90.00
#
_symmetry.space_group_name_H-M   'P 1'
#
loop_
_entity.id
_entity.type
_entity.pdbx_description
1 polymer ?
#
loop_
_entity_poly.entity_id
_entity_poly.type
_entity_poly.pdbx_seq_one_letter_code
_entity_poly.pdbx_strand_id
1 'polypeptide(L)'
;MKQISSFLSEISDQFRTAVVDAIKSLCQKFPRKHTVLMTFLSNMLREEDGYEYKKAIVNTIISIVEENPEAKEADCEHTSLATRIIHLLGREGPRTTTPAKYIRYIYNRVILENAPVRAAAVSVLAKFGAASEDLLPNILVLLQQTTLDQDDDVRDRATLYYQLLKHNDKALNSAYILN
;
A
#
# COMPACT_ATOMS: atom_id res chain seq x y z
N MET A 1 -2.93 -20.07 17.42
CA MET A 1 -3.28 -18.71 16.93
C MET A 1 -4.44 -18.07 17.69
N LYS A 2 -5.54 -18.76 18.01
CA LYS A 2 -6.67 -18.18 18.78
C LYS A 2 -6.28 -17.61 20.16
N GLN A 3 -5.35 -18.25 20.89
CA GLN A 3 -4.85 -17.76 22.19
C GLN A 3 -3.96 -16.50 22.09
N ILE A 4 -3.32 -16.24 20.94
CA ILE A 4 -2.46 -15.07 20.76
C ILE A 4 -3.32 -13.83 20.45
N SER A 5 -4.39 -14.03 19.66
CA SER A 5 -5.33 -12.96 19.29
C SER A 5 -6.06 -12.38 20.50
N SER A 6 -6.48 -13.21 21.46
CA SER A 6 -7.15 -12.74 22.68
C SER A 6 -6.21 -12.05 23.67
N PHE A 7 -4.90 -12.33 23.58
CA PHE A 7 -3.90 -11.68 24.43
C PHE A 7 -3.58 -10.28 23.89
N LEU A 8 -3.47 -10.12 22.57
CA LEU A 8 -3.14 -8.86 21.89
C LEU A 8 -4.12 -7.70 22.15
N SER A 9 -5.40 -7.99 22.43
CA SER A 9 -6.40 -6.96 22.74
C SER A 9 -6.17 -6.26 24.08
N GLU A 10 -5.38 -6.82 24.99
CA GLU A 10 -5.21 -6.33 26.37
C GLU A 10 -3.85 -5.63 26.64
N ILE A 11 -3.01 -5.40 25.62
CA ILE A 11 -1.59 -4.98 25.80
C ILE A 11 -1.27 -3.65 25.13
N SER A 12 -0.27 -2.95 25.66
CA SER A 12 0.24 -1.68 25.13
C SER A 12 0.86 -1.82 23.73
N ASP A 13 0.83 -0.75 22.94
CA ASP A 13 1.34 -0.69 21.56
C ASP A 13 2.80 -1.15 21.41
N GLN A 14 3.63 -0.96 22.46
CA GLN A 14 5.02 -1.45 22.48
C GLN A 14 5.10 -2.98 22.47
N PHE A 15 4.24 -3.65 23.22
CA PHE A 15 4.24 -5.11 23.27
C PHE A 15 3.66 -5.71 21.98
N ARG A 16 2.65 -5.06 21.41
CA ARG A 16 2.06 -5.44 20.13
C ARG A 16 3.08 -5.38 18.98
N THR A 17 3.92 -4.35 18.97
CA THR A 17 5.02 -4.24 17.99
C THR A 17 6.03 -5.38 18.15
N ALA A 18 6.38 -5.76 19.38
CA ALA A 18 7.26 -6.91 19.63
C ALA A 18 6.66 -8.25 19.15
N VAL A 19 5.33 -8.41 19.22
CA VAL A 19 4.64 -9.59 18.69
C VAL A 19 4.77 -9.65 17.16
N VAL A 20 4.68 -8.50 16.48
CA VAL A 20 4.87 -8.41 15.03
C VAL A 20 6.29 -8.81 14.63
N ASP A 21 7.31 -8.36 15.37
CA ASP A 21 8.71 -8.76 15.15
C ASP A 21 8.95 -10.26 15.39
N ALA A 22 8.27 -10.83 16.38
CA ALA A 22 8.30 -12.27 16.63
C ALA A 22 7.66 -13.05 15.47
N ILE A 23 6.55 -12.55 14.89
CA ILE A 23 5.91 -13.15 13.71
C ILE A 23 6.83 -13.07 12.49
N LYS A 24 7.53 -11.94 12.29
CA LYS A 24 8.55 -11.81 11.23
C LYS A 24 9.62 -12.90 11.37
N SER A 25 10.20 -13.03 12.55
CA SER A 25 11.23 -14.04 12.86
C SER A 25 10.71 -15.47 12.65
N LEU A 26 9.42 -15.70 12.96
CA LEU A 26 8.77 -16.99 12.77
C LEU A 26 8.57 -17.31 11.28
N CYS A 27 8.21 -16.33 10.45
CA CYS A 27 8.12 -16.50 9.00
C CYS A 27 9.46 -16.85 8.39
N GLN A 28 10.54 -16.18 8.81
CA GLN A 28 11.91 -16.49 8.36
C GLN A 28 12.30 -17.93 8.71
N LYS A 29 11.91 -18.41 9.90
CA LYS A 29 12.21 -19.77 10.36
C LYS A 29 11.34 -20.84 9.71
N PHE A 30 10.12 -20.50 9.29
CA PHE A 30 9.17 -21.43 8.68
C PHE A 30 8.52 -20.86 7.40
N PRO A 31 9.27 -20.71 6.30
CA PRO A 31 8.78 -20.05 5.07
C PRO A 31 7.50 -20.68 4.52
N ARG A 32 7.39 -22.01 4.54
CA ARG A 32 6.20 -22.77 4.07
C ARG A 32 4.90 -22.50 4.83
N LYS A 33 4.95 -21.81 5.98
CA LYS A 33 3.77 -21.41 6.75
C LYS A 33 3.35 -19.96 6.48
N HIS A 34 3.93 -19.32 5.47
CA HIS A 34 3.67 -17.92 5.12
C HIS A 34 2.18 -17.62 4.97
N THR A 35 1.38 -18.47 4.32
CA THR A 35 -0.07 -18.25 4.14
C THR A 35 -0.78 -18.01 5.48
N VAL A 36 -0.56 -18.90 6.45
CA VAL A 36 -1.18 -18.83 7.77
C VAL A 36 -0.78 -17.57 8.52
N LEU A 37 0.49 -17.18 8.42
CA LEU A 37 1.04 -15.99 9.08
C LEU A 37 0.59 -14.69 8.40
N MET A 38 0.48 -14.69 7.08
CA MET A 38 -0.03 -13.59 6.27
C MET A 38 -1.53 -13.34 6.53
N THR A 39 -2.34 -14.39 6.64
CA THR A 39 -3.74 -14.28 7.08
C THR A 39 -3.82 -13.67 8.48
N PHE A 40 -2.95 -14.09 9.39
CA PHE A 40 -2.92 -13.57 10.76
C PHE A 40 -2.56 -12.07 10.80
N LEU A 41 -1.47 -11.67 10.13
CA LEU A 41 -1.07 -10.26 10.01
C LEU A 41 -2.13 -9.40 9.30
N SER A 42 -2.79 -9.95 8.27
CA SER A 42 -3.86 -9.27 7.54
C SER A 42 -5.11 -9.02 8.38
N ASN A 43 -5.39 -9.90 9.34
CA ASN A 43 -6.47 -9.74 10.31
C ASN A 43 -6.10 -8.71 11.37
N MET A 44 -4.87 -8.75 11.90
CA MET A 44 -4.36 -7.72 12.84
C MET A 44 -4.39 -6.31 12.21
N LEU A 45 -4.14 -6.19 10.90
CA LEU A 45 -4.23 -4.91 10.19
C LEU A 45 -5.65 -4.34 10.13
N ARG A 46 -6.70 -5.16 10.31
CA ARG A 46 -8.11 -4.73 10.26
C ARG A 46 -8.59 -4.07 11.55
N GLU A 47 -7.91 -4.30 12.67
CA GLU A 47 -8.32 -3.78 13.97
C GLU A 47 -8.03 -2.26 14.07
N GLU A 48 -8.83 -1.52 14.85
CA GLU A 48 -8.67 -0.07 15.06
C GLU A 48 -7.48 0.21 15.98
N ASP A 49 -6.27 0.05 15.44
CA ASP A 49 -5.03 0.29 16.17
C ASP A 49 -4.23 1.50 15.67
N GLY A 50 -3.25 1.90 16.49
CA GLY A 50 -2.32 3.01 16.25
C GLY A 50 -1.42 2.84 15.03
N TYR A 51 -0.96 3.97 14.50
CA TYR A 51 -0.18 4.05 13.25
C TYR A 51 1.12 3.22 13.28
N GLU A 52 1.92 3.32 14.34
CA GLU A 52 3.22 2.63 14.40
C GLU A 52 3.05 1.10 14.41
N TYR A 53 1.98 0.59 15.02
CA TYR A 53 1.66 -0.84 15.00
C TYR A 53 1.23 -1.30 13.60
N LYS A 54 0.34 -0.57 12.91
CA LYS A 54 -0.06 -0.87 11.53
C LYS A 54 1.12 -0.82 10.57
N LYS A 55 2.01 0.14 10.75
CA LYS A 55 3.26 0.27 10.01
C LYS A 55 4.19 -0.91 10.27
N ALA A 56 4.33 -1.36 11.52
CA ALA A 56 5.11 -2.56 11.85
C ALA A 56 4.55 -3.82 11.18
N ILE A 57 3.22 -4.00 11.17
CA ILE A 57 2.55 -5.10 10.49
C ILE A 57 2.84 -5.05 8.99
N VAL A 58 2.64 -3.90 8.36
CA VAL A 58 2.88 -3.72 6.92
C VAL A 58 4.34 -3.96 6.56
N ASN A 59 5.29 -3.43 7.33
CA ASN A 59 6.72 -3.67 7.13
C ASN A 59 7.07 -5.15 7.24
N THR A 60 6.45 -5.86 8.19
CA THR A 60 6.63 -7.31 8.37
C THR A 60 6.07 -8.09 7.20
N ILE A 61 4.86 -7.75 6.74
CA ILE A 61 4.25 -8.33 5.53
C ILE A 61 5.16 -8.14 4.32
N ILE A 62 5.69 -6.92 4.11
CA ILE A 62 6.61 -6.62 3.01
C ILE A 62 7.87 -7.49 3.12
N SER A 63 8.50 -7.57 4.29
CA SER A 63 9.69 -8.42 4.49
C SER A 63 9.41 -9.89 4.18
N ILE A 64 8.25 -10.42 4.59
CA ILE A 64 7.86 -11.82 4.34
C ILE A 64 7.72 -12.09 2.83
N VAL A 65 7.12 -11.17 2.08
CA VAL A 65 6.93 -11.30 0.63
C VAL A 65 8.25 -11.13 -0.12
N GLU A 66 9.12 -10.24 0.32
CA GLU A 66 10.45 -10.02 -0.30
C GLU A 66 11.38 -11.23 -0.08
N GLU A 67 11.35 -11.82 1.11
CA GLU A 67 12.24 -12.90 1.53
C GLU A 67 11.74 -14.31 1.15
N ASN A 68 10.47 -14.47 0.75
CA ASN A 68 9.90 -15.76 0.37
C ASN A 68 9.38 -15.80 -1.08
N PRO A 69 10.10 -16.45 -2.02
CA PRO A 69 9.67 -16.62 -3.41
C PRO A 69 8.36 -17.40 -3.56
N GLU A 70 8.11 -18.42 -2.72
CA GLU A 70 6.86 -19.22 -2.76
C GLU A 70 5.64 -18.39 -2.34
N ALA A 71 5.83 -17.36 -1.49
CA ALA A 71 4.76 -16.43 -1.16
C ALA A 71 4.30 -15.61 -2.37
N LYS A 72 5.19 -15.34 -3.32
CA LYS A 72 4.86 -14.57 -4.53
C LYS A 72 3.91 -15.31 -5.48
N GLU A 73 3.82 -16.64 -5.40
CA GLU A 73 2.97 -17.46 -6.30
C GLU A 73 1.51 -17.60 -5.83
N ALA A 74 1.15 -17.19 -4.61
CA ALA A 74 -0.22 -17.25 -4.10
C ALA A 74 -1.06 -16.02 -4.54
N ASP A 75 -1.35 -15.93 -5.84
CA ASP A 75 -1.73 -14.72 -6.61
C ASP A 75 -2.96 -13.89 -6.13
N CYS A 76 -3.98 -14.51 -5.52
CA CYS A 76 -5.22 -13.78 -5.16
C CYS A 76 -5.16 -13.03 -3.82
N GLU A 77 -4.51 -13.59 -2.80
CA GLU A 77 -4.40 -12.92 -1.49
C GLU A 77 -3.40 -11.75 -1.55
N HIS A 78 -2.36 -11.88 -2.37
CA HIS A 78 -1.31 -10.87 -2.53
C HIS A 78 -1.79 -9.62 -3.27
N THR A 79 -2.66 -9.77 -4.28
CA THR A 79 -3.27 -8.63 -4.99
C THR A 79 -4.10 -7.75 -4.03
N SER A 80 -4.94 -8.37 -3.21
CA SER A 80 -5.77 -7.65 -2.22
C SER A 80 -4.93 -6.98 -1.13
N LEU A 81 -3.79 -7.57 -0.79
CA LEU A 81 -2.90 -7.05 0.23
C LEU A 81 -2.02 -5.94 -0.33
N ALA A 82 -1.48 -6.09 -1.54
CA ALA A 82 -0.69 -5.09 -2.24
C ALA A 82 -1.52 -3.82 -2.46
N THR A 83 -2.77 -3.95 -2.91
CA THR A 83 -3.70 -2.81 -3.02
C THR A 83 -3.93 -2.13 -1.67
N ARG A 84 -4.15 -2.88 -0.57
CA ARG A 84 -4.30 -2.32 0.78
C ARG A 84 -3.04 -1.58 1.25
N ILE A 85 -1.86 -2.14 1.03
CA ILE A 85 -0.58 -1.50 1.37
C ILE A 85 -0.42 -0.21 0.58
N ILE A 86 -0.68 -0.24 -0.73
CA ILE A 86 -0.59 0.94 -1.60
C ILE A 86 -1.53 2.04 -1.11
N HIS A 87 -2.78 1.72 -0.80
CA HIS A 87 -3.74 2.71 -0.29
C HIS A 87 -3.30 3.29 1.07
N LEU A 88 -2.75 2.46 1.97
CA LEU A 88 -2.19 2.95 3.23
C LEU A 88 -1.03 3.94 2.98
N LEU A 89 -0.10 3.60 2.08
CA LEU A 89 0.99 4.48 1.69
C LEU A 89 0.47 5.78 1.03
N GLY A 90 -0.64 5.71 0.29
CA GLY A 90 -1.29 6.88 -0.29
C GLY A 90 -1.93 7.81 0.72
N ARG A 91 -2.42 7.28 1.84
CA ARG A 91 -3.02 8.07 2.91
C ARG A 91 -1.97 8.74 3.79
N GLU A 92 -0.91 7.99 4.12
CA GLU A 92 0.08 8.41 5.11
C GLU A 92 1.30 9.09 4.46
N GLY A 93 1.72 8.62 3.28
CA GLY A 93 2.91 9.09 2.57
C GLY A 93 2.96 10.60 2.30
N PRO A 94 1.87 11.27 1.88
CA PRO A 94 1.86 12.72 1.70
C PRO A 94 2.13 13.53 2.97
N ARG A 95 1.89 12.94 4.15
CA ARG A 95 2.10 13.58 5.47
C ARG A 95 3.51 13.40 6.01
N THR A 96 4.35 12.63 5.32
CA THR A 96 5.72 12.34 5.76
C THR A 96 6.68 13.47 5.39
N THR A 97 7.86 13.51 6.01
CA THR A 97 8.92 14.45 5.66
C THR A 97 9.59 14.15 4.30
N THR A 98 9.38 12.95 3.75
CA THR A 98 10.00 12.52 2.47
C THR A 98 8.99 11.85 1.51
N PRO A 99 7.92 12.56 1.07
CA PRO A 99 6.86 11.98 0.22
C PRO A 99 7.38 11.39 -1.10
N ALA A 100 8.43 11.97 -1.68
CA ALA A 100 9.03 11.54 -2.95
C ALA A 100 9.53 10.08 -2.93
N LYS A 101 10.01 9.59 -1.77
CA LYS A 101 10.44 8.19 -1.62
C LYS A 101 9.28 7.21 -1.85
N TYR A 102 8.11 7.55 -1.33
CA TYR A 102 6.90 6.74 -1.47
C TYR A 102 6.37 6.79 -2.90
N ILE A 103 6.42 7.94 -3.57
CA ILE A 103 6.05 8.06 -4.99
C ILE A 103 6.85 7.07 -5.84
N ARG A 104 8.18 6.98 -5.64
CA ARG A 104 9.01 6.00 -6.37
C ARG A 104 8.57 4.56 -6.12
N TYR A 105 8.30 4.21 -4.87
CA TYR A 105 7.83 2.87 -4.51
C TYR A 105 6.49 2.56 -5.19
N ILE A 106 5.54 3.49 -5.15
CA ILE A 106 4.22 3.35 -5.76
C ILE A 106 4.32 3.25 -7.27
N TYR A 107 5.14 4.08 -7.92
CA TYR A 107 5.31 4.04 -9.37
C TYR A 107 5.94 2.73 -9.85
N ASN A 108 6.87 2.15 -9.09
CA ASN A 108 7.39 0.82 -9.40
C ASN A 108 6.27 -0.24 -9.42
N ARG A 109 5.19 -0.09 -8.64
CA ARG A 109 4.01 -0.99 -8.70
C ARG A 109 3.24 -0.81 -10.00
N VAL A 110 3.16 0.40 -10.54
CA VAL A 110 2.56 0.67 -11.87
C VAL A 110 3.33 -0.04 -12.99
N ILE A 111 4.61 -0.38 -12.82
CA ILE A 111 5.38 -1.07 -13.87
C ILE A 111 5.37 -2.60 -13.67
N LEU A 112 5.45 -3.06 -12.42
CA LEU A 112 5.85 -4.44 -12.11
C LEU A 112 4.69 -5.34 -11.70
N GLU A 113 3.50 -4.79 -11.43
CA GLU A 113 2.39 -5.55 -10.84
C GLU A 113 1.24 -5.80 -11.82
N ASN A 114 0.30 -6.65 -11.43
CA ASN A 114 -0.92 -6.91 -12.18
C ASN A 114 -1.88 -5.71 -12.21
N ALA A 115 -2.83 -5.72 -13.15
CA ALA A 115 -3.71 -4.58 -13.42
C ALA A 115 -4.44 -4.01 -12.18
N PRO A 116 -5.05 -4.82 -11.29
CA PRO A 116 -5.69 -4.29 -10.08
C PRO A 116 -4.74 -3.51 -9.17
N VAL A 117 -3.52 -4.01 -8.98
CA VAL A 117 -2.51 -3.32 -8.15
C VAL A 117 -2.01 -2.05 -8.83
N ARG A 118 -1.83 -2.07 -10.16
CA ARG A 118 -1.51 -0.87 -10.94
C ARG A 118 -2.59 0.19 -10.83
N ALA A 119 -3.87 -0.18 -10.95
CA ALA A 119 -5.00 0.74 -10.83
C ALA A 119 -5.05 1.42 -9.46
N ALA A 120 -4.78 0.66 -8.38
CA ALA A 120 -4.66 1.22 -7.04
C ALA A 120 -3.47 2.19 -6.92
N ALA A 121 -2.31 1.83 -7.49
CA ALA A 121 -1.12 2.68 -7.49
C ALA A 121 -1.34 4.01 -8.23
N VAL A 122 -1.99 3.98 -9.40
CA VAL A 122 -2.39 5.16 -10.18
C VAL A 122 -3.27 6.09 -9.34
N SER A 123 -4.28 5.52 -8.67
CA SER A 123 -5.18 6.29 -7.80
C SER A 123 -4.43 6.95 -6.65
N VAL A 124 -3.45 6.26 -6.07
CA VAL A 124 -2.62 6.80 -5.01
C VAL A 124 -1.66 7.89 -5.51
N LEU A 125 -1.03 7.73 -6.67
CA LEU A 125 -0.21 8.79 -7.28
C LEU A 125 -1.03 10.07 -7.46
N ALA A 126 -2.27 9.94 -7.92
CA ALA A 126 -3.18 11.08 -8.04
C ALA A 126 -3.42 11.78 -6.69
N LYS A 127 -3.60 11.02 -5.59
CA LYS A 127 -3.74 11.59 -4.23
C LYS A 127 -2.49 12.37 -3.81
N PHE A 128 -1.29 11.91 -4.13
CA PHE A 128 -0.06 12.68 -3.89
C PHE A 128 -0.05 14.01 -4.67
N GLY A 129 -0.43 13.97 -5.95
CA GLY A 129 -0.49 15.17 -6.79
C GLY A 129 -1.54 16.18 -6.32
N ALA A 130 -2.68 15.70 -5.83
CA ALA A 130 -3.73 16.57 -5.28
C ALA A 130 -3.37 17.16 -3.90
N ALA A 131 -2.56 16.44 -3.11
CA ALA A 131 -2.19 16.86 -1.75
C ALA A 131 -0.96 17.78 -1.71
N SER A 132 -0.11 17.78 -2.72
CA SER A 132 1.15 18.55 -2.73
C SER A 132 1.42 19.18 -4.09
N GLU A 133 1.37 20.50 -4.14
CA GLU A 133 1.67 21.30 -5.35
C GLU A 133 3.13 21.10 -5.81
N ASP A 134 4.07 20.90 -4.89
CA ASP A 134 5.48 20.67 -5.21
C ASP A 134 5.73 19.35 -5.96
N LEU A 135 4.91 18.33 -5.70
CA LEU A 135 5.03 17.00 -6.30
C LEU A 135 4.23 16.88 -7.60
N LEU A 136 3.26 17.77 -7.82
CA LEU A 136 2.33 17.75 -8.94
C LEU A 136 3.01 17.62 -10.31
N PRO A 137 4.09 18.37 -10.66
CA PRO A 137 4.73 18.23 -11.96
C PRO A 137 5.26 16.81 -12.21
N ASN A 138 5.87 16.20 -11.18
CA ASN A 138 6.38 14.84 -11.28
C ASN A 138 5.24 13.83 -11.43
N ILE A 139 4.17 13.98 -10.64
CA ILE A 139 3.00 13.11 -10.71
C ILE A 139 2.33 13.17 -12.10
N LEU A 140 2.21 14.36 -12.70
CA LEU A 140 1.65 14.51 -14.04
C LEU A 140 2.45 13.74 -15.10
N VAL A 141 3.79 13.75 -15.02
CA VAL A 141 4.63 12.97 -15.94
C VAL A 141 4.37 11.47 -15.77
N LEU A 142 4.30 10.98 -14.53
CA LEU A 142 4.05 9.56 -14.25
C LEU A 142 2.67 9.13 -14.75
N LEU A 143 1.62 9.91 -14.45
CA LEU A 143 0.25 9.61 -14.91
C LEU A 143 0.14 9.66 -16.43
N GLN A 144 0.79 10.62 -17.09
CA GLN A 144 0.81 10.71 -18.55
C GLN A 144 1.39 9.44 -19.18
N GLN A 145 2.48 8.91 -18.62
CA GLN A 145 3.06 7.65 -19.09
C GLN A 145 2.08 6.47 -18.91
N THR A 146 1.37 6.43 -17.79
CA THR A 146 0.39 5.37 -17.49
C THR A 146 -0.88 5.43 -18.36
N THR A 147 -1.15 6.52 -19.07
CA THR A 147 -2.25 6.55 -20.07
C THR A 147 -2.05 5.58 -21.24
N LEU A 148 -0.84 5.03 -21.39
CA LEU A 148 -0.48 4.04 -22.40
C LEU A 148 -0.47 2.59 -21.86
N ASP A 149 -0.99 2.36 -20.64
CA ASP A 149 -1.11 1.01 -20.08
C ASP A 149 -1.92 0.08 -21.02
N GLN A 150 -1.73 -1.23 -20.93
CA GLN A 150 -2.46 -2.20 -21.75
C GLN A 150 -3.85 -2.51 -21.19
N ASP A 151 -4.04 -2.32 -19.88
CA ASP A 151 -5.31 -2.50 -19.18
C ASP A 151 -6.19 -1.23 -19.27
N ASP A 152 -7.48 -1.41 -19.52
CA ASP A 152 -8.45 -0.33 -19.70
C ASP A 152 -8.76 0.44 -18.41
N ASP A 153 -9.01 -0.24 -17.28
CA ASP A 153 -9.24 0.43 -15.99
C ASP A 153 -8.03 1.27 -15.56
N VAL A 154 -6.82 0.75 -15.76
CA VAL A 154 -5.58 1.49 -15.44
C VAL A 154 -5.44 2.73 -16.32
N ARG A 155 -5.64 2.61 -17.65
CA ARG A 155 -5.57 3.75 -18.59
C ARG A 155 -6.61 4.81 -18.30
N ASP A 156 -7.85 4.40 -18.05
CA ASP A 156 -8.98 5.32 -17.86
C ASP A 156 -8.80 6.12 -16.59
N ARG A 157 -8.35 5.48 -15.49
CA ARG A 157 -7.99 6.18 -14.25
C ARG A 157 -6.83 7.14 -14.45
N ALA A 158 -5.76 6.70 -15.11
CA ALA A 158 -4.60 7.55 -15.36
C ALA A 158 -4.99 8.79 -16.18
N THR A 159 -5.82 8.61 -17.20
CA THR A 159 -6.32 9.68 -18.06
C THR A 159 -7.19 10.65 -17.26
N LEU A 160 -8.17 10.15 -16.51
CA LEU A 160 -9.04 10.97 -15.67
C LEU A 160 -8.24 11.81 -14.68
N TYR A 161 -7.37 11.17 -13.90
CA TYR A 161 -6.58 11.86 -12.88
C TYR A 161 -5.57 12.83 -13.47
N TYR A 162 -4.94 12.50 -14.60
CA TYR A 162 -4.06 13.42 -15.32
C TYR A 162 -4.81 14.70 -15.71
N GLN A 163 -6.02 14.58 -16.28
CA GLN A 163 -6.79 15.75 -16.70
C GLN A 163 -7.26 16.61 -15.52
N LEU A 164 -7.77 15.98 -14.45
CA LEU A 164 -8.20 16.67 -13.24
C LEU A 164 -7.05 17.45 -12.59
N LEU A 165 -5.90 16.79 -12.42
CA LEU A 165 -4.71 17.41 -11.82
C LEU A 165 -4.10 18.49 -12.71
N LYS A 166 -4.13 18.32 -14.03
CA LYS A 166 -3.65 19.32 -14.99
C LYS A 166 -4.54 20.57 -15.00
N HIS A 167 -5.85 20.40 -14.84
CA HIS A 167 -6.78 21.51 -14.66
C HIS A 167 -6.53 22.27 -13.35
N ASN A 168 -5.94 21.60 -12.35
CA ASN A 168 -5.51 22.16 -11.07
C ASN A 168 -6.63 22.88 -10.30
N ASP A 169 -7.86 22.35 -10.39
CA ASP A 169 -9.01 22.84 -9.63
C ASP A 169 -9.11 22.06 -8.32
N LYS A 170 -8.94 22.78 -7.20
CA LYS A 170 -8.95 22.20 -5.85
C LYS A 170 -10.31 21.59 -5.47
N ALA A 171 -11.42 22.15 -5.96
CA ALA A 171 -12.75 21.60 -5.69
C ALA A 171 -12.95 20.27 -6.41
N LEU A 172 -12.54 20.18 -7.68
CA LEU A 172 -12.60 18.94 -8.45
C LEU A 172 -11.64 17.88 -7.89
N ASN A 173 -10.41 18.26 -7.53
CA ASN A 173 -9.46 17.35 -6.90
C ASN A 173 -9.98 16.78 -5.58
N SER A 174 -10.62 17.62 -4.75
CA SER A 174 -11.26 17.16 -3.52
C SER A 174 -12.38 16.15 -3.80
N ALA A 175 -13.28 16.47 -4.74
CA ALA A 175 -14.45 15.67 -5.04
C ALA A 175 -14.13 14.32 -5.72
N TYR A 176 -13.09 14.25 -6.55
CA TYR A 176 -12.84 13.09 -7.41
C TYR A 176 -11.54 12.34 -7.11
N ILE A 177 -10.62 12.92 -6.34
CA ILE A 177 -9.31 12.30 -6.03
C ILE A 177 -9.16 12.03 -4.54
N LEU A 178 -9.53 12.99 -3.68
CA LEU A 178 -9.27 12.90 -2.23
C LEU A 178 -10.36 12.19 -1.42
N ASN A 179 -11.52 11.92 -2.03
CA ASN A 179 -12.58 11.09 -1.45
C ASN A 179 -12.16 9.62 -1.24
#